data_AF-A0A7S3AGA8-F1
#
_entry.id   AF-A0A7S3AGA8-F1
#
_cell.length_a   1.000
_cell.length_b   1.000
_cell.length_c   1.000
_cell.angle_alpha   90.00
_cell.angle_beta   90.00
_cell.angle_gamma   90.00
#
_symmetry.space_group_name_H-M   'P 1'
#
loop_
_entity.id
_entity.type
_entity.pdbx_description
1 polymer ?
#
loop_
_entity_poly.entity_id
_entity_poly.type
_entity_poly.pdbx_seq_one_letter_code
_entity_poly.pdbx_strand_id
1 'polypeptide(L)'
;DQSAALSALVRRWLDLTDSLVLSLQRKITALAFGTLLALDGSLLPQTAELLSFCVSVLAELEPTNPDDFPAPSTGGRGRAGDHAAFAARLEEAELDPCVRVGLRHTLQECMARCSSAFGEQFNVQLQAMDPSLLHQVRQAFDSVA
;
A
#
# COMPACT_ATOMS: atom_id res chain seq x y z
N ASP A 1 12.45 23.67 -4.54
CA ASP A 1 11.17 22.94 -4.65
C ASP A 1 11.31 21.43 -4.53
N GLN A 2 11.66 20.93 -3.33
CA GLN A 2 11.72 19.48 -3.09
C GLN A 2 10.32 18.85 -3.03
N SER A 3 9.32 19.57 -2.52
CA SER A 3 7.92 19.13 -2.45
C SER A 3 7.28 18.93 -3.84
N ALA A 4 7.63 19.77 -4.82
CA ALA A 4 7.15 19.60 -6.19
C ALA A 4 7.75 18.36 -6.86
N ALA A 5 9.01 18.05 -6.57
CA ALA A 5 9.68 16.85 -7.06
C ALA A 5 9.07 15.58 -6.46
N LEU A 6 8.77 15.57 -5.16
CA LEU A 6 8.10 14.44 -4.51
C LEU A 6 6.70 14.21 -5.08
N SER A 7 5.91 15.27 -5.23
CA SER A 7 4.55 15.18 -5.81
C SER A 7 4.59 14.65 -7.25
N ALA A 8 5.56 15.09 -8.05
CA ALA A 8 5.77 14.58 -9.41
C ALA A 8 6.20 13.10 -9.43
N LEU A 9 7.09 12.70 -8.52
CA LEU A 9 7.52 11.31 -8.36
C LEU A 9 6.36 10.40 -7.98
N VAL A 10 5.55 10.81 -7.00
CA VAL A 10 4.38 10.04 -6.55
C VAL A 10 3.35 9.89 -7.65
N ARG A 11 3.09 10.94 -8.44
CA ARG A 11 2.22 10.83 -9.63
C ARG A 11 2.75 9.81 -10.64
N ARG A 12 4.05 9.86 -10.95
CA ARG A 12 4.67 8.86 -11.82
C ARG A 12 4.62 7.45 -11.25
N TRP A 13 4.68 7.31 -9.93
CA TRP A 13 4.54 6.02 -9.28
C TRP A 13 3.10 5.50 -9.36
N LEU A 14 2.10 6.37 -9.17
CA LEU A 14 0.69 6.04 -9.40
C LEU A 14 0.43 5.56 -10.83
N ASP A 15 1.05 6.18 -11.84
CA ASP A 15 0.95 5.70 -13.24
C ASP A 15 1.46 4.25 -13.43
N LEU A 16 2.28 3.74 -12.52
CA LEU A 16 2.90 2.42 -12.59
C LEU A 16 2.19 1.38 -11.71
N THR A 17 1.21 1.75 -10.87
CA THR A 17 0.58 0.81 -9.94
C THR A 17 -0.15 -0.33 -10.65
N ASP A 18 -0.69 -0.07 -11.84
CA ASP A 18 -1.37 -1.08 -12.66
C ASP A 18 -0.40 -2.13 -13.24
N SER A 19 0.88 -1.79 -13.32
CA SER A 19 1.93 -2.74 -13.74
C SER A 19 2.37 -3.68 -12.63
N LEU A 20 1.96 -3.45 -11.38
CA LEU A 20 2.29 -4.28 -10.24
C LEU A 20 1.43 -5.54 -10.23
N VAL A 21 2.02 -6.66 -10.66
CA VAL A 21 1.35 -7.97 -10.74
C VAL A 21 1.46 -8.74 -9.42
N LEU A 22 2.52 -8.53 -8.64
CA LEU A 22 2.78 -9.28 -7.42
C LEU A 22 2.06 -8.66 -6.21
N SER A 23 1.27 -9.47 -5.49
CA SER A 23 0.56 -9.07 -4.27
C SER A 23 1.47 -8.42 -3.22
N LEU A 24 2.69 -8.94 -3.04
CA LEU A 24 3.66 -8.36 -2.11
C LEU A 24 4.13 -6.97 -2.55
N GLN A 25 4.36 -6.75 -3.85
CA GLN A 25 4.74 -5.43 -4.38
C GLN A 25 3.60 -4.42 -4.22
N ARG A 26 2.35 -4.85 -4.45
CA ARG A 26 1.15 -4.04 -4.23
C ARG A 26 1.01 -3.67 -2.75
N LYS A 27 1.20 -4.63 -1.84
CA LYS A 27 1.22 -4.40 -0.39
C LYS A 27 2.28 -3.38 0.02
N ILE A 28 3.54 -3.57 -0.41
CA ILE A 28 4.64 -2.66 -0.09
C ILE A 28 4.36 -1.25 -0.64
N THR A 29 3.81 -1.16 -1.86
CA THR A 29 3.46 0.12 -2.47
C THR A 29 2.34 0.83 -1.69
N ALA A 30 1.32 0.10 -1.24
CA ALA A 30 0.24 0.65 -0.43
C ALA A 30 0.78 1.16 0.94
N LEU A 31 1.66 0.39 1.59
CA LEU A 31 2.34 0.81 2.82
C LEU A 31 3.17 2.09 2.60
N ALA A 32 3.91 2.15 1.50
CA ALA A 32 4.71 3.31 1.14
C ALA A 32 3.85 4.55 0.91
N PHE A 33 2.74 4.43 0.18
CA PHE A 33 1.82 5.54 -0.06
C PHE A 33 1.17 6.06 1.22
N GLY A 34 0.70 5.16 2.11
CA GLY A 34 0.18 5.57 3.40
C GLY A 34 1.22 6.34 4.23
N THR A 35 2.45 5.83 4.26
CA THR A 35 3.56 6.45 5.00
C THR A 35 3.95 7.81 4.41
N LEU A 36 4.10 7.90 3.08
CA LEU A 36 4.46 9.15 2.39
C LEU A 36 3.39 10.22 2.59
N LEU A 37 2.12 9.86 2.47
CA LEU A 37 1.01 10.77 2.70
C LEU A 37 1.03 11.34 4.12
N ALA A 38 1.43 10.54 5.12
CA ALA A 38 1.57 10.98 6.52
C ALA A 38 2.80 11.85 6.79
N LEU A 39 3.77 11.91 5.86
CA LEU A 39 5.03 12.64 6.04
C LEU A 39 5.05 13.99 5.34
N ASP A 40 4.41 14.13 4.18
CA ASP A 40 4.49 15.36 3.38
C ASP A 40 3.11 15.83 2.87
N GLY A 41 2.69 16.99 3.35
CA GLY A 41 1.41 17.60 2.99
C GLY A 41 1.30 18.03 1.52
N SER A 42 2.41 18.11 0.79
CA SER A 42 2.37 18.33 -0.67
C SER A 42 1.73 17.19 -1.46
N LEU A 43 1.50 16.04 -0.81
CA LEU A 43 0.79 14.89 -1.37
C LEU A 43 -0.72 14.91 -1.11
N LEU A 44 -1.22 15.88 -0.32
CA LEU A 44 -2.65 16.01 -0.04
C LEU A 44 -3.52 16.07 -1.31
N PRO A 45 -3.14 16.77 -2.40
CA PRO A 45 -3.93 16.76 -3.63
C PRO A 45 -4.08 15.37 -4.28
N GLN A 46 -3.18 14.43 -3.99
CA GLN A 46 -3.21 13.06 -4.49
C GLN A 46 -3.92 12.08 -3.54
N THR A 47 -4.47 12.55 -2.41
CA THR A 47 -5.09 11.70 -1.38
C THR A 47 -6.10 10.72 -1.97
N ALA A 48 -6.95 11.18 -2.90
CA ALA A 48 -7.97 10.34 -3.51
C ALA A 48 -7.37 9.13 -4.26
N GLU A 49 -6.38 9.38 -5.11
CA GLU A 49 -5.72 8.36 -5.94
C GLU A 49 -4.93 7.37 -5.06
N LEU A 50 -4.18 7.90 -4.08
CA LEU A 50 -3.41 7.10 -3.13
C LEU A 50 -4.30 6.19 -2.29
N LEU A 51 -5.40 6.72 -1.74
CA LEU A 51 -6.33 5.94 -0.93
C LEU A 51 -7.14 4.95 -1.77
N SER A 52 -7.50 5.30 -3.01
CA SER A 52 -8.13 4.37 -3.95
C SER A 52 -7.27 3.13 -4.15
N PHE A 53 -5.97 3.31 -4.41
CA PHE A 53 -5.04 2.18 -4.50
C PHE A 53 -4.91 1.42 -3.18
N CYS A 54 -4.77 2.10 -2.04
CA CYS A 54 -4.65 1.42 -0.75
C CYS A 54 -5.87 0.56 -0.42
N VAL A 55 -7.07 1.06 -0.69
CA VAL A 55 -8.34 0.35 -0.46
C VAL A 55 -8.48 -0.83 -1.42
N SER A 56 -8.10 -0.69 -2.69
CA SER A 56 -8.16 -1.80 -3.65
C SER A 56 -7.20 -2.93 -3.26
N VAL A 57 -5.96 -2.61 -2.89
CA VAL A 57 -5.00 -3.59 -2.38
C VAL A 57 -5.49 -4.22 -1.08
N LEU A 58 -6.12 -3.45 -0.18
CA LEU A 58 -6.67 -3.99 1.06
C LEU A 58 -7.79 -4.99 0.79
N ALA A 59 -8.71 -4.67 -0.13
CA ALA A 59 -9.80 -5.57 -0.53
C ALA A 59 -9.30 -6.84 -1.23
N GLU A 60 -8.21 -6.75 -1.99
CA GLU A 60 -7.55 -7.91 -2.63
C GLU A 60 -6.87 -8.84 -1.62
N LEU A 61 -6.30 -8.29 -0.54
CA LEU A 61 -5.47 -9.03 0.43
C LEU A 61 -6.23 -9.46 1.69
N GLU A 62 -7.32 -8.81 2.07
CA GLU A 62 -8.13 -9.23 3.22
C GLU A 62 -8.79 -10.62 3.15
N PRO A 63 -9.16 -11.18 1.99
CA PRO A 63 -9.59 -12.57 1.94
C PRO A 63 -8.44 -13.57 2.20
N THR A 64 -7.21 -13.09 2.33
CA THR A 64 -5.98 -13.88 2.41
C THR A 64 -5.38 -13.73 3.81
N ASN A 65 -5.36 -14.81 4.59
CA ASN A 65 -4.68 -14.84 5.88
C ASN A 65 -3.23 -14.31 5.69
N PRO A 66 -2.58 -13.61 6.64
CA PRO A 66 -1.18 -13.22 6.52
C PRO A 66 -0.22 -14.40 6.25
N ASP A 67 -0.65 -15.64 6.53
CA ASP A 67 0.06 -16.90 6.22
C ASP A 67 -0.21 -17.43 4.79
N ASP A 68 -1.09 -16.76 4.04
CA ASP A 68 -1.70 -17.28 2.80
C ASP A 68 -1.18 -16.50 1.57
N PHE A 69 -0.07 -15.77 1.74
CA PHE A 69 0.75 -15.35 0.60
C PHE A 69 1.10 -16.63 -0.18
N PRO A 70 0.59 -16.80 -1.41
CA PRO A 70 0.88 -18.00 -2.16
C PRO A 70 2.37 -18.01 -2.42
N ALA A 71 3.06 -19.03 -1.89
CA ALA A 71 4.38 -19.39 -2.38
C ALA A 71 4.26 -19.43 -3.91
N PRO A 72 5.09 -18.68 -4.65
CA PRO A 72 4.96 -18.53 -6.10
C PRO A 72 4.89 -19.92 -6.76
N SER A 73 3.72 -20.24 -7.31
CA SER A 73 3.39 -21.54 -7.89
C SER A 73 4.40 -21.90 -8.97
N THR A 74 5.13 -22.99 -8.74
CA THR A 74 6.16 -23.54 -9.62
C THR A 74 5.57 -24.03 -10.93
N GLY A 75 5.63 -23.19 -11.97
CA GLY A 75 5.31 -23.54 -13.36
C GLY A 75 6.53 -23.73 -14.27
N GLY A 76 7.74 -23.88 -13.73
CA GLY A 76 8.97 -23.95 -14.54
C GLY A 76 9.87 -25.12 -14.13
N ARG A 77 10.22 -25.99 -15.08
CA ARG A 77 11.26 -27.01 -14.93
C ARG A 77 12.63 -26.34 -14.75
N GLY A 78 12.95 -25.90 -13.53
CA GLY A 78 14.26 -25.38 -13.13
C GLY A 78 15.24 -26.52 -12.86
N ARG A 79 16.53 -26.34 -13.18
CA ARG A 79 17.58 -27.31 -12.82
C ARG A 79 17.77 -27.29 -11.30
N ALA A 80 18.20 -28.41 -10.72
CA ALA A 80 18.37 -28.60 -9.26
C ALA A 80 19.19 -27.50 -8.54
N GLY A 81 20.08 -26.77 -9.25
CA GLY A 81 20.82 -25.63 -8.70
C GLY A 81 20.02 -24.33 -8.57
N ASP A 82 18.99 -24.13 -9.40
CA ASP A 82 18.12 -22.94 -9.35
C ASP A 82 17.17 -22.99 -8.15
N HIS A 83 16.81 -24.19 -7.69
CA HIS A 83 15.94 -24.40 -6.53
C HIS A 83 16.59 -23.98 -5.21
N ALA A 84 17.90 -24.17 -5.03
CA ALA A 84 18.60 -23.78 -3.81
C ALA A 84 18.79 -22.25 -3.72
N ALA A 85 19.17 -21.60 -4.82
CA ALA A 85 19.27 -20.14 -4.88
C ALA A 85 17.91 -19.45 -4.77
N PHE A 86 16.86 -20.08 -5.31
CA PHE A 86 15.49 -19.61 -5.16
C PHE A 86 14.96 -19.78 -3.73
N ALA A 87 15.23 -20.93 -3.08
CA ALA A 87 14.86 -21.17 -1.69
C ALA A 87 15.58 -20.18 -0.75
N ALA A 88 16.87 -19.91 -0.97
CA ALA A 88 17.62 -18.91 -0.20
C ALA A 88 17.05 -17.49 -0.38
N ARG A 89 16.62 -17.12 -1.59
CA ARG A 89 15.94 -15.85 -1.86
C ARG A 89 14.54 -15.77 -1.24
N LEU A 90 13.84 -16.90 -1.12
CA LEU A 90 12.55 -16.97 -0.45
C LEU A 90 12.71 -16.82 1.06
N GLU A 91 13.69 -17.50 1.67
CA GLU A 91 14.06 -17.31 3.07
C GLU A 91 14.50 -15.86 3.33
N GLU A 92 15.25 -15.24 2.42
CA GLU A 92 15.62 -13.82 2.52
C GLU A 92 14.41 -12.88 2.37
N ALA A 93 13.43 -13.23 1.53
CA ALA A 93 12.19 -12.47 1.39
C ALA A 93 11.28 -12.61 2.63
N GLU A 94 11.29 -13.76 3.32
CA GLU A 94 10.60 -13.93 4.61
C GLU A 94 11.23 -13.10 5.74
N LEU A 95 12.49 -12.68 5.58
CA LEU A 95 13.13 -11.70 6.47
C LEU A 95 12.68 -10.26 6.19
N ASP A 96 11.97 -9.98 5.09
CA ASP A 96 11.44 -8.65 4.82
C ASP A 96 10.38 -8.30 5.88
N PRO A 97 10.62 -7.29 6.74
CA PRO A 97 9.67 -6.91 7.77
C PRO A 97 8.30 -6.54 7.19
N CYS A 98 8.24 -6.07 5.94
CA CYS A 98 7.00 -5.68 5.27
C CYS A 98 6.04 -6.86 5.02
N VAL A 99 6.57 -8.09 4.95
CA VAL A 99 5.74 -9.30 4.85
C VAL A 99 4.89 -9.46 6.12
N ARG A 100 5.48 -9.19 7.29
CA ARG A 100 4.86 -9.37 8.61
C ARG A 100 4.02 -8.18 9.06
N VAL A 101 4.22 -7.01 8.46
CA VAL A 101 3.44 -5.81 8.78
C VAL A 101 2.00 -5.97 8.29
N GLY A 102 1.03 -5.76 9.18
CA GLY A 102 -0.39 -5.80 8.85
C GLY A 102 -0.81 -4.55 8.06
N LEU A 103 -1.22 -4.72 6.80
CA LEU A 103 -1.54 -3.60 5.90
C LEU A 103 -2.64 -2.69 6.48
N ARG A 104 -3.76 -3.27 6.93
CA ARG A 104 -4.89 -2.55 7.53
C ARG A 104 -4.44 -1.66 8.68
N HIS A 105 -3.75 -2.26 9.65
CA HIS A 105 -3.30 -1.57 10.86
C HIS A 105 -2.37 -0.40 10.53
N THR A 106 -1.36 -0.63 9.69
CA THR A 106 -0.42 0.44 9.33
C THR A 106 -1.07 1.55 8.53
N LEU A 107 -2.01 1.24 7.65
CA LEU A 107 -2.77 2.28 6.94
C LEU A 107 -3.66 3.09 7.90
N GLN A 108 -4.32 2.46 8.87
CA GLN A 108 -5.08 3.15 9.91
C GLN A 108 -4.20 4.11 10.73
N GLU A 109 -3.01 3.66 11.15
CA GLU A 109 -2.03 4.51 11.84
C GLU A 109 -1.60 5.69 10.97
N CYS A 110 -1.35 5.45 9.68
CA CYS A 110 -1.00 6.51 8.74
C CYS A 110 -2.14 7.53 8.62
N MET A 111 -3.40 7.09 8.58
CA MET A 111 -4.56 7.99 8.52
C MET A 111 -4.74 8.81 9.78
N ALA A 112 -4.56 8.19 10.96
CA ALA A 112 -4.53 8.91 12.22
C ALA A 112 -3.42 9.97 12.24
N ARG A 113 -2.23 9.64 11.72
CA ARG A 113 -1.11 10.58 11.59
C ARG A 113 -1.40 11.70 10.59
N CYS A 114 -1.99 11.41 9.43
CA CYS A 114 -2.40 12.43 8.46
C CYS A 114 -3.41 13.40 9.08
N SER A 115 -4.42 12.88 9.77
CA SER A 115 -5.41 13.69 10.47
C SER A 115 -4.76 14.58 11.53
N SER A 116 -3.83 14.03 12.32
CA SER A 116 -3.09 14.80 13.34
C SER A 116 -2.12 15.84 12.75
N ALA A 117 -1.50 15.55 11.60
CA ALA A 117 -0.47 16.42 11.01
C ALA A 117 -1.06 17.55 10.17
N PHE A 118 -2.11 17.29 9.40
CA PHE A 118 -2.66 18.23 8.41
C PHE A 118 -4.07 18.73 8.75
N GLY A 119 -4.74 18.12 9.73
CA GLY A 119 -6.02 18.58 10.28
C GLY A 119 -7.09 18.82 9.22
N GLU A 120 -7.58 20.06 9.16
CA GLU A 120 -8.66 20.46 8.24
C GLU A 120 -8.30 20.28 6.76
N GLN A 121 -7.03 20.46 6.37
CA GLN A 121 -6.63 20.33 4.97
C GLN A 121 -6.84 18.90 4.47
N PHE A 122 -6.51 17.91 5.31
CA PHE A 122 -6.75 16.51 5.01
C PHE A 122 -8.25 16.19 4.97
N ASN A 123 -9.04 16.74 5.89
CA ASN A 123 -10.50 16.57 5.88
C ASN A 123 -11.15 17.17 4.63
N VAL A 124 -10.68 18.33 4.15
CA VAL A 124 -11.14 18.93 2.89
C VAL A 124 -10.87 17.99 1.72
N GLN A 125 -9.68 17.39 1.65
CA GLN A 125 -9.36 16.42 0.60
C GLN A 125 -10.25 15.18 0.69
N LEU A 126 -10.47 14.62 1.89
CA LEU A 126 -11.38 13.49 2.09
C LEU A 126 -12.82 13.79 1.64
N GLN A 127 -13.33 14.99 1.94
CA GLN A 127 -14.69 15.39 1.55
C GLN A 127 -14.83 15.70 0.06
N ALA A 128 -13.73 16.06 -0.61
CA ALA A 128 -13.69 16.26 -2.05
C ALA A 128 -13.61 14.95 -2.86
N MET A 129 -13.37 13.82 -2.20
CA MET A 129 -13.33 12.51 -2.84
C MET A 129 -14.72 12.08 -3.32
N ASP A 130 -14.75 11.18 -4.31
CA ASP A 130 -15.98 10.53 -4.72
C ASP A 130 -16.68 9.87 -3.52
N PRO A 131 -18.00 10.05 -3.33
CA PRO A 131 -18.71 9.52 -2.17
C PRO A 131 -18.61 8.00 -1.99
N SER A 132 -18.52 7.24 -3.09
CA SER A 132 -18.38 5.78 -3.03
C SER A 132 -17.00 5.38 -2.52
N LEU A 133 -15.96 6.06 -2.99
CA LEU A 133 -14.60 5.85 -2.52
C LEU A 133 -14.45 6.29 -1.06
N LEU A 134 -15.02 7.43 -0.67
CA LEU A 134 -15.02 7.87 0.72
C LEU A 134 -15.72 6.86 1.65
N HIS A 135 -16.82 6.26 1.19
CA HIS A 135 -17.48 5.20 1.94
C HIS A 135 -16.59 3.95 2.09
N GLN A 136 -15.92 3.53 1.02
CA GLN A 136 -14.99 2.39 1.07
C GLN A 136 -13.78 2.67 1.97
N VAL A 137 -13.21 3.87 1.91
CA VAL A 137 -12.13 4.34 2.80
C VAL A 137 -12.59 4.26 4.26
N ARG A 138 -13.78 4.80 4.57
CA ARG A 138 -14.36 4.70 5.92
C ARG A 138 -14.54 3.25 6.34
N GLN A 139 -15.14 2.41 5.51
CA GLN A 139 -15.31 0.99 5.82
C GLN A 139 -13.97 0.26 6.02
N ALA A 140 -12.97 0.60 5.22
CA ALA A 140 -11.62 0.05 5.27
C ALA A 140 -10.81 0.52 6.49
N PHE A 141 -11.17 1.63 7.12
CA PHE A 141 -10.37 2.19 8.22
C PHE A 141 -11.14 2.35 9.55
N ASP A 142 -12.47 2.38 9.54
CA ASP A 142 -13.34 2.51 10.73
C ASP A 142 -13.67 1.17 11.40
N SER A 143 -13.28 0.02 10.82
CA SER A 143 -13.67 -1.30 11.32
C SER A 143 -12.96 -1.78 12.61
N VAL A 144 -12.45 -0.87 13.44
CA VAL A 144 -11.98 -1.16 14.80
C VAL A 144 -12.45 -0.04 15.73
N ALA A 145 -13.62 -0.23 16.31
CA ALA A 145 -14.04 0.33 17.58
C ALA A 145 -14.41 -0.82 18.51
#